data_AF-A0A1J1CAX6-F1
#
_entry.id   AF-A0A1J1CAX6-F1
#
_cell.length_a   1.000
_cell.length_b   1.000
_cell.length_c   1.000
_cell.angle_alpha   90.00
_cell.angle_beta   90.00
_cell.angle_gamma   90.00
#
_symmetry.space_group_name_H-M   'P 1'
#
loop_
_entity.id
_entity.type
_entity.pdbx_description
1 polymer ?
#
loop_
_entity_poly.entity_id
_entity_poly.type
_entity_poly.pdbx_seq_one_letter_code
_entity_poly.pdbx_strand_id
1 'polypeptide(L)'
;MMWGVLLLACWLAAAQSLFAQSEFADSSRSLNPYTTTLKSALLPGWGQVNQERLWEGAVFYFGSLHFYYNAFFHLYHYNKGKARRHYHAFRWNLNAALFVHLVNVLDAADVSFRKRPTGWQGGLFSDKPLKSPRGAALRSAMVPGWGQVYTESYLKGLAFALTDLYLAFRAHQADINYRSTRETKYRDERSKFSWYLGAAYLLTVADAYASAYLYKFDQAMKLTVVPVVDLRFVGFHAQIKF
;
A
#
# COMPACT_ATOMS: atom_id res chain seq x y z
N MET A 1 1.92 -1.80 -25.95
CA MET A 1 1.94 -2.36 -24.58
C MET A 1 3.27 -2.19 -23.83
N MET A 2 4.40 -1.90 -24.49
CA MET A 2 5.72 -1.77 -23.84
C MET A 2 5.95 -0.47 -23.04
N TRP A 3 5.23 0.61 -23.38
CA TRP A 3 5.40 1.93 -22.76
C TRP A 3 4.89 2.03 -21.31
N GLY A 4 3.91 1.20 -20.92
CA GLY A 4 3.36 1.20 -19.56
C GLY A 4 4.36 0.68 -18.52
N VAL A 5 5.17 -0.31 -18.86
CA VAL A 5 6.16 -0.92 -17.96
C VAL A 5 7.36 0.01 -17.75
N LEU A 6 7.80 0.70 -18.81
CA LEU A 6 8.87 1.70 -18.74
C LEU A 6 8.46 2.92 -17.92
N LEU A 7 7.22 3.40 -18.07
CA LEU A 7 6.70 4.48 -17.23
C LEU A 7 6.57 4.07 -15.76
N LEU A 8 6.17 2.83 -15.48
CA LEU A 8 6.11 2.31 -14.11
C LEU A 8 7.51 2.21 -13.47
N ALA A 9 8.51 1.78 -14.24
CA ALA A 9 9.90 1.66 -13.77
C ALA A 9 10.56 3.04 -13.54
N CYS A 10 10.36 4.00 -14.45
CA CYS A 10 10.80 5.38 -14.24
C CYS A 10 10.10 6.05 -13.05
N TRP A 11 8.81 5.74 -12.84
CA TRP A 11 8.06 6.21 -11.67
C TRP A 11 8.58 5.61 -10.35
N LEU A 12 8.92 4.31 -10.35
CA LEU A 12 9.55 3.62 -9.22
C LEU A 12 10.95 4.21 -8.89
N ALA A 13 11.76 4.54 -9.89
CA ALA A 13 13.08 5.14 -9.69
C ALA A 13 12.99 6.60 -9.17
N ALA A 14 12.03 7.39 -9.68
CA ALA A 14 11.78 8.74 -9.19
C ALA A 14 11.20 8.75 -7.75
N ALA A 15 10.39 7.74 -7.41
CA ALA A 15 9.90 7.57 -6.05
C ALA A 15 11.04 7.23 -5.06
N GLN A 16 12.06 6.47 -5.50
CA GLN A 16 13.24 6.14 -4.69
C GLN A 16 14.08 7.38 -4.35
N SER A 17 14.30 8.29 -5.31
CA SER A 17 15.13 9.48 -5.09
C SER A 17 14.45 10.54 -4.21
N LEU A 18 13.13 10.68 -4.32
CA LEU A 18 12.33 11.56 -3.45
C LEU A 18 12.22 11.03 -2.03
N PHE A 19 12.24 9.70 -1.84
CA PHE A 19 12.21 9.07 -0.52
C PHE A 19 13.46 9.40 0.30
N ALA A 20 14.64 9.41 -0.34
CA ALA A 20 15.92 9.67 0.32
C ALA A 20 16.05 11.11 0.88
N GLN A 21 15.33 12.08 0.32
CA GLN A 21 15.33 13.47 0.81
C GLN A 21 14.42 13.70 2.02
N SER A 22 13.42 12.83 2.25
CA SER A 22 12.44 13.00 3.33
C SER A 22 12.96 12.61 4.73
N GLU A 23 14.13 11.98 4.83
CA GLU A 23 14.72 11.55 6.11
C GLU A 23 15.28 12.70 6.99
N PHE A 24 15.33 13.94 6.47
CA PHE A 24 15.96 15.08 7.15
C PHE A 24 15.01 16.11 7.79
N ALA A 25 13.69 15.89 7.79
CA ALA A 25 12.72 16.85 8.35
C ALA A 25 12.32 16.51 9.80
N ASP A 26 12.30 17.55 10.64
CA ASP A 26 12.29 17.53 12.11
C ASP A 26 10.98 16.99 12.73
N SER A 27 11.13 16.10 13.70
CA SER A 27 10.08 15.20 14.24
C SER A 27 9.16 15.81 15.32
N SER A 28 9.09 17.13 15.46
CA SER A 28 8.57 17.78 16.67
C SER A 28 7.10 18.29 16.63
N ARG A 29 6.38 18.20 15.51
CA ARG A 29 4.94 18.57 15.46
C ARG A 29 4.01 17.39 15.69
N SER A 30 3.48 17.25 16.90
CA SER A 30 2.33 16.36 17.16
C SER A 30 1.07 16.93 16.49
N LEU A 31 0.76 16.48 15.28
CA LEU A 31 -0.45 16.90 14.56
C LEU A 31 -1.69 16.26 15.19
N ASN A 32 -2.77 17.03 15.31
CA ASN A 32 -4.06 16.50 15.75
C ASN A 32 -4.56 15.45 14.72
N PRO A 33 -4.80 14.19 15.13
CA PRO A 33 -5.19 13.14 14.20
C PRO A 33 -6.47 13.43 13.41
N TYR A 34 -7.41 14.11 14.06
CA TYR A 34 -8.69 14.47 13.47
C TYR A 34 -8.54 15.54 12.40
N THR A 35 -7.65 16.53 12.61
CA THR A 35 -7.46 17.60 11.62
C THR A 35 -6.79 17.07 10.36
N THR A 36 -5.85 16.13 10.49
CA THR A 36 -5.20 15.49 9.34
C THR A 36 -6.17 14.61 8.56
N THR A 37 -6.96 13.78 9.26
CA THR A 37 -7.99 12.93 8.64
C THR A 37 -9.03 13.79 7.93
N LEU A 38 -9.50 14.88 8.57
CA LEU A 38 -10.46 15.80 7.98
C LEU A 38 -9.90 16.49 6.74
N LYS A 39 -8.65 16.97 6.78
CA LYS A 39 -8.01 17.58 5.60
C LYS A 39 -7.94 16.60 4.43
N SER A 40 -7.55 15.35 4.68
CA SER A 40 -7.57 14.30 3.65
C SER A 40 -8.97 13.97 3.14
N ALA A 41 -10.00 14.08 3.98
CA ALA A 41 -11.39 13.85 3.59
C ALA A 41 -12.01 15.04 2.81
N LEU A 42 -11.47 16.24 2.99
CA LEU A 42 -11.88 17.41 2.23
C LEU A 42 -11.20 17.45 0.86
N LEU A 43 -9.90 17.19 0.84
CA LEU A 43 -9.10 17.26 -0.37
C LEU A 43 -8.09 16.12 -0.39
N PRO A 44 -8.13 15.24 -1.39
CA PRO A 44 -7.17 14.15 -1.53
C PRO A 44 -5.74 14.65 -1.48
N GLY A 45 -4.92 14.04 -0.62
CA GLY A 45 -3.52 14.39 -0.42
C GLY A 45 -3.23 15.52 0.59
N TRP A 46 -4.23 16.28 1.06
CA TRP A 46 -3.97 17.42 1.95
C TRP A 46 -3.48 17.00 3.35
N GLY A 47 -4.00 15.91 3.91
CA GLY A 47 -3.52 15.42 5.20
C GLY A 47 -2.05 14.97 5.15
N GLN A 48 -1.64 14.35 4.04
CA GLN A 48 -0.27 13.86 3.81
C GLN A 48 0.75 14.99 3.74
N VAL A 49 0.38 16.16 3.23
CA VAL A 49 1.26 17.35 3.22
C VAL A 49 1.65 17.76 4.64
N ASN A 50 0.72 17.71 5.60
CA ASN A 50 1.06 18.02 6.99
C ASN A 50 1.95 16.94 7.62
N GLN A 51 1.84 15.69 7.14
CA GLN A 51 2.66 14.57 7.59
C GLN A 51 4.04 14.53 6.89
N GLU A 52 4.41 15.57 6.14
CA GLU A 52 5.65 15.66 5.34
C GLU A 52 5.77 14.57 4.27
N ARG A 53 4.63 13.97 3.92
CA ARG A 53 4.45 12.89 2.95
C ARG A 53 4.03 13.46 1.59
N LEU A 54 4.86 14.39 1.09
CA LEU A 54 4.51 15.22 -0.07
C LEU A 54 4.23 14.41 -1.33
N TRP A 55 5.03 13.38 -1.59
CA TRP A 55 4.86 12.55 -2.77
C TRP A 55 3.58 11.71 -2.68
N GLU A 56 3.24 11.16 -1.49
CA GLU A 56 1.96 10.48 -1.29
C GLU A 56 0.79 11.45 -1.48
N GLY A 57 0.92 12.66 -0.94
CA GLY A 57 -0.05 13.73 -1.13
C GLY A 57 -0.26 14.04 -2.62
N ALA A 58 0.82 14.17 -3.39
CA ALA A 58 0.76 14.40 -4.83
C ALA A 58 0.06 13.25 -5.58
N VAL A 59 0.40 12.00 -5.27
CA VAL A 59 -0.23 10.82 -5.89
C VAL A 59 -1.74 10.80 -5.63
N PHE A 60 -2.16 11.01 -4.39
CA PHE A 60 -3.58 11.04 -4.06
C PHE A 60 -4.31 12.22 -4.70
N TYR A 61 -3.67 13.40 -4.73
CA TYR A 61 -4.25 14.59 -5.35
C TYR A 61 -4.44 14.41 -6.85
N PHE A 62 -3.36 14.14 -7.60
CA PHE A 62 -3.42 14.02 -9.06
C PHE A 62 -4.25 12.81 -9.51
N GLY A 63 -4.12 11.68 -8.80
CA GLY A 63 -4.93 10.50 -9.07
C GLY A 63 -6.42 10.76 -8.89
N SER A 64 -6.83 11.37 -7.77
CA SER A 64 -8.24 11.70 -7.54
C SER A 64 -8.74 12.76 -8.51
N LEU A 65 -7.95 13.81 -8.78
CA LEU A 65 -8.30 14.88 -9.71
C LEU A 65 -8.59 14.33 -11.11
N HIS A 66 -7.77 13.40 -11.60
CA HIS A 66 -7.98 12.75 -12.89
C HIS A 66 -9.36 12.06 -12.96
N PHE A 67 -9.71 11.26 -11.95
CA PHE A 67 -10.98 10.55 -11.93
C PHE A 67 -12.19 11.48 -11.73
N TYR A 68 -12.09 12.50 -10.88
CA TYR A 68 -13.15 13.51 -10.73
C TYR A 68 -13.35 14.31 -12.02
N TYR A 69 -12.26 14.71 -12.69
CA TYR A 69 -12.32 15.39 -13.98
C TYR A 69 -13.02 14.53 -15.03
N ASN A 70 -12.62 13.27 -15.17
CA ASN A 70 -13.26 12.35 -16.12
C ASN A 70 -14.74 12.10 -15.77
N ALA A 71 -15.07 11.94 -14.49
CA ALA A 71 -16.46 11.80 -14.04
C ALA A 71 -17.29 13.02 -14.47
N PHE A 72 -16.80 14.23 -14.20
CA PHE A 72 -17.46 15.47 -14.61
C PHE A 72 -17.61 15.55 -16.14
N PHE A 73 -16.53 15.26 -16.90
CA PHE A 73 -16.55 15.25 -18.36
C PHE A 73 -17.63 14.30 -18.91
N HIS A 74 -17.73 13.09 -18.36
CA HIS A 74 -18.72 12.11 -18.80
C HIS A 74 -20.15 12.48 -18.36
N LEU A 75 -20.33 13.06 -17.18
CA LEU A 75 -21.63 13.55 -16.71
C LEU A 75 -22.15 14.69 -17.59
N TYR A 76 -21.29 15.66 -17.91
CA TYR A 76 -21.61 16.77 -18.80
C TYR A 76 -22.07 16.28 -20.17
N HIS A 77 -21.36 15.30 -20.73
CA HIS A 77 -21.70 14.72 -22.03
C HIS A 77 -22.95 13.86 -22.01
N TYR A 78 -23.21 13.14 -20.92
CA TYR A 78 -24.45 12.39 -20.73
C TYR A 78 -25.66 13.32 -20.69
N ASN A 79 -25.59 14.41 -19.93
CA ASN A 79 -26.68 15.39 -19.82
C ASN A 79 -27.00 16.12 -21.13
N LYS A 80 -26.03 16.19 -22.07
CA LYS A 80 -26.23 16.72 -23.43
C LYS A 80 -26.84 15.70 -24.41
N GLY A 81 -27.42 14.61 -23.91
CA GLY A 81 -28.13 13.63 -24.74
C GLY A 81 -27.23 12.63 -25.46
N LYS A 82 -25.93 12.53 -25.11
CA LYS A 82 -25.03 11.52 -25.69
C LYS A 82 -25.27 10.14 -25.06
N ALA A 83 -24.94 9.09 -25.82
CA ALA A 83 -25.25 7.67 -25.57
C ALA A 83 -24.96 7.16 -24.14
N ARG A 84 -25.68 6.10 -23.73
CA ARG A 84 -25.54 5.36 -22.45
C ARG A 84 -24.10 4.99 -22.06
N ARG A 85 -23.18 4.90 -23.03
CA ARG A 85 -21.75 4.67 -22.78
C ARG A 85 -21.13 5.73 -21.86
N HIS A 86 -21.55 7.01 -21.95
CA HIS A 86 -21.07 8.07 -21.06
C HIS A 86 -21.54 7.90 -19.61
N TYR A 87 -22.74 7.35 -19.39
CA TYR A 87 -23.23 7.08 -18.04
C TYR A 87 -22.40 6.00 -17.33
N HIS A 88 -22.06 4.91 -18.04
CA HIS A 88 -21.20 3.87 -17.48
C HIS A 88 -19.79 4.38 -17.19
N ALA A 89 -19.21 5.17 -18.10
CA ALA A 89 -17.91 5.79 -17.88
C ALA A 89 -17.93 6.80 -16.72
N PHE A 90 -18.98 7.62 -16.59
CA PHE A 90 -19.18 8.50 -15.44
C PHE A 90 -19.19 7.72 -14.13
N ARG A 91 -20.03 6.68 -14.04
CA ARG A 91 -20.12 5.86 -12.82
C ARG A 91 -18.81 5.20 -12.46
N TRP A 92 -18.10 4.65 -13.45
CA TRP A 92 -16.82 4.00 -13.21
C TRP A 92 -15.78 4.99 -12.67
N ASN A 93 -15.66 6.17 -13.30
CA ASN A 93 -14.73 7.21 -12.83
C ASN A 93 -15.13 7.78 -11.46
N LEU A 94 -16.42 7.96 -11.18
CA LEU A 94 -16.88 8.45 -9.88
C LEU A 94 -16.55 7.43 -8.77
N ASN A 95 -16.82 6.14 -9.00
CA ASN A 95 -16.48 5.10 -8.02
C ASN A 95 -14.97 5.00 -7.82
N ALA A 96 -14.16 5.12 -8.88
CA ALA A 96 -12.70 5.16 -8.78
C ALA A 96 -12.22 6.37 -7.97
N ALA A 97 -12.79 7.56 -8.20
CA ALA A 97 -12.48 8.76 -7.43
C ALA A 97 -12.79 8.58 -5.94
N LEU A 98 -13.99 8.07 -5.62
CA LEU A 98 -14.40 7.81 -4.23
C LEU A 98 -13.51 6.74 -3.57
N PHE A 99 -13.12 5.70 -4.30
CA PHE A 99 -12.20 4.68 -3.81
C PHE A 99 -10.84 5.27 -3.47
N VAL A 100 -10.20 6.00 -4.40
CA VAL A 100 -8.89 6.65 -4.15
C VAL A 100 -8.99 7.65 -2.99
N HIS A 101 -10.09 8.39 -2.90
CA HIS A 101 -10.35 9.32 -1.80
C HIS A 101 -10.42 8.58 -0.45
N LEU A 102 -11.19 7.49 -0.37
CA LEU A 102 -11.30 6.67 0.83
C LEU A 102 -9.95 6.11 1.25
N VAL A 103 -9.19 5.54 0.30
CA VAL A 103 -7.83 5.05 0.51
C VAL A 103 -6.93 6.14 1.10
N ASN A 104 -6.98 7.34 0.53
CA ASN A 104 -6.24 8.50 1.01
C ASN A 104 -6.58 8.88 2.46
N VAL A 105 -7.86 8.85 2.83
CA VAL A 105 -8.31 9.15 4.21
C VAL A 105 -7.83 8.07 5.18
N LEU A 106 -7.96 6.79 4.80
CA LEU A 106 -7.51 5.67 5.63
C LEU A 106 -5.99 5.67 5.83
N ASP A 107 -5.23 5.99 4.78
CA ASP A 107 -3.78 6.15 4.85
C ASP A 107 -3.38 7.30 5.81
N ALA A 108 -4.02 8.46 5.66
CA ALA A 108 -3.77 9.60 6.54
C ALA A 108 -4.13 9.29 8.00
N ALA A 109 -5.28 8.63 8.24
CA ALA A 109 -5.72 8.22 9.56
C ALA A 109 -4.75 7.22 10.20
N ASP A 110 -4.36 6.16 9.49
CA ASP A 110 -3.42 5.14 9.99
C ASP A 110 -2.08 5.75 10.44
N VAL A 111 -1.60 6.79 9.76
CA VAL A 111 -0.37 7.49 10.19
C VAL A 111 -0.63 8.42 11.37
N SER A 112 -1.74 9.16 11.35
CA SER A 112 -2.05 10.17 12.37
C SER A 112 -2.41 9.59 13.73
N PHE A 113 -3.08 8.44 13.79
CA PHE A 113 -3.43 7.79 15.06
C PHE A 113 -2.26 7.00 15.68
N ARG A 114 -1.11 6.90 15.00
CA ARG A 114 0.08 6.25 15.53
C ARG A 114 1.01 7.24 16.22
N LYS A 115 1.28 7.01 17.50
CA LYS A 115 2.41 7.61 18.20
C LYS A 115 3.69 6.93 17.72
N ARG A 116 4.52 7.60 16.93
CA ARG A 116 5.85 7.09 16.56
C ARG A 116 6.74 7.10 17.81
N PRO A 117 7.51 6.04 18.09
CA PRO A 117 8.63 6.18 19.01
C PRO A 117 9.62 7.17 18.39
N THR A 118 9.99 8.20 19.15
CA THR A 118 10.88 9.27 18.71
C THR A 118 12.33 8.79 18.66
N GLY A 119 13.02 9.03 17.53
CA GLY A 119 14.43 8.70 17.30
C GLY A 119 14.68 7.29 16.75
N TRP A 120 15.68 7.15 15.86
CA TRP A 120 16.08 5.86 15.27
C TRP A 120 16.41 4.78 16.31
N GLN A 121 16.93 5.19 17.48
CA GLN A 121 17.33 4.29 18.56
C GLN A 121 16.15 3.91 19.47
N GLY A 122 15.22 4.83 19.72
CA GLY A 122 14.06 4.59 20.60
C GLY A 122 12.95 3.75 19.96
N GLY A 123 12.86 3.76 18.61
CA GLY A 123 11.85 2.98 17.89
C GLY A 123 12.24 1.56 17.52
N LEU A 124 13.53 1.30 17.33
CA LEU A 124 14.01 -0.01 16.91
C LEU A 124 13.92 -1.06 18.02
N PHE A 125 14.09 -0.65 19.28
CA PHE A 125 13.98 -1.50 20.47
C PHE A 125 12.65 -1.34 21.22
N SER A 126 11.66 -0.67 20.61
CA SER A 126 10.34 -0.53 21.23
C SER A 126 9.51 -1.80 21.02
N ASP A 127 8.69 -2.18 22.00
CA ASP A 127 7.68 -3.23 21.87
C ASP A 127 6.61 -2.95 20.79
N LYS A 128 6.63 -1.75 20.22
CA LYS A 128 5.70 -1.31 19.18
C LYS A 128 6.34 -1.45 17.79
N PRO A 129 5.64 -2.07 16.83
CA PRO A 129 6.17 -2.24 15.49
C PRO A 129 6.38 -0.88 14.79
N LEU A 130 7.48 -0.76 14.05
CA LEU A 130 7.86 0.44 13.29
C LEU A 130 6.87 0.76 12.14
N LYS A 131 6.26 -0.27 11.55
CA LYS A 131 5.23 -0.16 10.49
C LYS A 131 3.90 -0.68 11.04
N SER A 132 2.76 -0.16 10.54
CA SER A 132 1.43 -0.55 11.04
C SER A 132 1.06 -1.92 10.49
N PRO A 133 0.86 -2.96 11.32
CA PRO A 133 0.46 -4.26 10.83
C PRO A 133 -0.93 -4.25 10.20
N ARG A 134 -1.88 -3.59 10.87
CA ARG A 134 -3.23 -3.39 10.33
C ARG A 134 -3.23 -2.53 9.07
N GLY A 135 -2.39 -1.50 9.02
CA GLY A 135 -2.21 -0.67 7.84
C GLY A 135 -1.58 -1.42 6.66
N ALA A 136 -0.64 -2.34 6.91
CA ALA A 136 -0.05 -3.18 5.89
C ALA A 136 -1.07 -4.18 5.33
N ALA A 137 -1.81 -4.85 6.21
CA ALA A 137 -2.89 -5.77 5.85
C ALA A 137 -3.96 -5.08 5.00
N LEU A 138 -4.41 -3.89 5.43
CA LEU A 138 -5.41 -3.11 4.69
C LEU A 138 -4.92 -2.75 3.29
N ARG A 139 -3.66 -2.30 3.15
CA ARG A 139 -3.07 -1.98 1.84
C ARG A 139 -3.03 -3.20 0.93
N SER A 140 -2.58 -4.36 1.42
CA SER A 140 -2.61 -5.62 0.64
C SER A 140 -4.02 -6.08 0.31
N ALA A 141 -4.99 -5.87 1.20
CA ALA A 141 -6.38 -6.19 0.93
C ALA A 141 -6.94 -5.28 -0.19
N MET A 142 -6.61 -3.99 -0.17
CA MET A 142 -7.07 -3.09 -1.22
C MET A 142 -6.43 -3.39 -2.57
N VAL A 143 -5.12 -3.63 -2.58
CA VAL A 143 -4.34 -3.95 -3.78
C VAL A 143 -3.32 -5.02 -3.44
N PRO A 144 -3.41 -6.21 -4.06
CA PRO A 144 -2.41 -7.27 -3.88
C PRO A 144 -0.97 -6.77 -4.04
N GLY A 145 -0.12 -7.11 -3.08
CA GLY A 145 1.29 -6.70 -3.06
C GLY A 145 1.56 -5.30 -2.49
N TRP A 146 0.54 -4.47 -2.26
CA TRP A 146 0.75 -3.10 -1.75
C TRP A 146 1.22 -3.06 -0.29
N GLY A 147 0.74 -3.96 0.56
CA GLY A 147 1.25 -4.08 1.93
C GLY A 147 2.72 -4.47 1.98
N GLN A 148 3.20 -5.30 1.06
CA GLN A 148 4.62 -5.65 0.95
C GLN A 148 5.47 -4.47 0.49
N VAL A 149 4.96 -3.63 -0.42
CA VAL A 149 5.61 -2.37 -0.80
C VAL A 149 5.71 -1.44 0.42
N TYR A 150 4.67 -1.37 1.25
CA TYR A 150 4.66 -0.58 2.48
C TYR A 150 5.71 -1.05 3.52
N THR A 151 5.96 -2.36 3.59
CA THR A 151 7.02 -2.96 4.41
C THR A 151 8.38 -3.01 3.69
N GLU A 152 8.54 -2.32 2.56
CA GLU A 152 9.77 -2.23 1.76
C GLU A 152 10.28 -3.58 1.21
N SER A 153 9.38 -4.56 1.11
CA SER A 153 9.64 -5.86 0.49
C SER A 153 9.12 -5.88 -0.95
N TYR A 154 9.73 -5.05 -1.81
CA TYR A 154 9.26 -4.80 -3.17
C TYR A 154 9.20 -6.06 -4.04
N LEU A 155 10.21 -6.94 -3.93
CA LEU A 155 10.25 -8.19 -4.71
C LEU A 155 9.11 -9.13 -4.31
N LYS A 156 8.80 -9.24 -3.00
CA LYS A 156 7.64 -10.01 -2.53
C LYS A 156 6.35 -9.39 -3.05
N GLY A 157 6.22 -8.06 -2.95
CA GLY A 157 5.05 -7.35 -3.45
C GLY A 157 4.79 -7.59 -4.94
N LEU A 158 5.85 -7.53 -5.75
CA LEU A 158 5.76 -7.85 -7.17
C LEU A 158 5.37 -9.32 -7.42
N ALA A 159 6.00 -10.26 -6.71
CA ALA A 159 5.70 -11.68 -6.85
C ALA A 159 4.23 -11.99 -6.50
N PHE A 160 3.72 -11.42 -5.40
CA PHE A 160 2.32 -11.57 -5.02
C PHE A 160 1.37 -10.94 -6.05
N ALA A 161 1.64 -9.71 -6.49
CA ALA A 161 0.82 -9.04 -7.49
C ALA A 161 0.75 -9.84 -8.80
N LEU A 162 1.88 -10.38 -9.28
CA LEU A 162 1.91 -11.21 -10.48
C LEU A 162 1.19 -12.55 -10.28
N THR A 163 1.30 -13.16 -9.09
CA THR A 163 0.60 -14.40 -8.75
C THR A 163 -0.91 -14.20 -8.76
N ASP A 164 -1.41 -13.18 -8.06
CA ASP A 164 -2.84 -12.88 -8.01
C ASP A 164 -3.38 -12.48 -9.38
N LEU A 165 -2.62 -11.69 -10.15
CA LEU A 165 -2.98 -11.35 -11.53
C LEU A 165 -3.08 -12.60 -12.41
N TYR A 166 -2.12 -13.52 -12.31
CA TYR A 166 -2.13 -14.77 -13.06
C TYR A 166 -3.35 -15.63 -12.70
N LEU A 167 -3.62 -15.80 -11.39
CA LEU A 167 -4.76 -16.60 -10.92
C LEU A 167 -6.09 -15.97 -11.33
N ALA A 168 -6.21 -14.65 -11.23
CA ALA A 168 -7.38 -13.90 -11.69
C ALA A 168 -7.58 -14.05 -13.21
N PHE A 169 -6.50 -13.94 -13.99
CA PHE A 169 -6.54 -14.14 -15.44
C PHE A 169 -7.02 -15.55 -15.80
N ARG A 170 -6.49 -16.59 -15.13
CA ARG A 170 -6.90 -17.98 -15.35
C ARG A 170 -8.37 -18.22 -14.98
N ALA A 171 -8.82 -17.69 -13.83
CA ALA A 171 -10.22 -17.77 -13.42
C ALA A 171 -11.15 -17.05 -14.41
N HIS A 172 -10.73 -15.88 -14.90
CA HIS A 172 -11.50 -15.10 -15.87
C HIS A 172 -11.59 -15.79 -17.23
N GLN A 173 -10.48 -16.33 -17.73
CA GLN A 173 -10.46 -17.07 -18.99
C GLN A 173 -11.35 -18.32 -18.91
N ALA A 174 -11.30 -19.05 -17.80
CA ALA A 174 -12.18 -20.18 -17.57
C ALA A 174 -13.66 -19.77 -17.52
N ASP A 175 -13.99 -18.62 -16.94
CA ASP A 175 -15.36 -18.08 -16.95
C ASP A 175 -15.84 -17.73 -18.37
N ILE A 176 -15.00 -17.08 -19.18
CA ILE A 176 -15.32 -16.79 -20.58
C ILE A 176 -15.60 -18.08 -21.36
N ASN A 177 -14.70 -19.07 -21.24
CA ASN A 177 -14.83 -20.35 -21.93
C ASN A 177 -16.10 -21.09 -21.48
N TYR A 178 -16.41 -21.08 -20.19
CA TYR A 178 -17.64 -21.65 -19.65
C TYR A 178 -18.89 -20.97 -20.21
N ARG A 179 -18.91 -19.64 -20.29
CA ARG A 179 -20.06 -18.90 -20.85
C ARG A 179 -20.30 -19.22 -22.32
N SER A 180 -19.23 -19.48 -23.09
CA SER A 180 -19.32 -19.77 -24.52
C SER A 180 -19.66 -21.22 -24.83
N THR A 181 -19.07 -22.18 -24.11
CA THR A 181 -19.21 -23.62 -24.42
C THR A 181 -20.22 -24.34 -23.55
N ARG A 182 -20.47 -23.80 -22.34
CA ARG A 182 -21.25 -24.44 -21.26
C ARG A 182 -20.72 -25.79 -20.78
N GLU A 183 -19.47 -26.14 -21.12
CA GLU A 183 -18.85 -27.38 -20.65
C GLU A 183 -18.51 -27.32 -19.15
N THR A 184 -18.80 -28.39 -18.43
CA THR A 184 -18.55 -28.49 -16.98
C THR A 184 -17.08 -28.36 -16.61
N LYS A 185 -16.16 -28.79 -17.49
CA LYS A 185 -14.71 -28.66 -17.29
C LYS A 185 -14.29 -27.21 -17.00
N TYR A 186 -14.78 -26.24 -17.77
CA TYR A 186 -14.43 -24.83 -17.57
C TYR A 186 -15.05 -24.24 -16.30
N ARG A 187 -16.23 -24.73 -15.89
CA ARG A 187 -16.83 -24.35 -14.61
C ARG A 187 -15.96 -24.79 -13.43
N ASP A 188 -15.44 -26.01 -13.50
CA ASP A 188 -14.61 -26.60 -12.45
C ASP A 188 -13.23 -25.94 -12.43
N GLU A 189 -12.63 -25.63 -13.60
CA GLU A 189 -11.41 -24.83 -13.69
C GLU A 189 -11.59 -23.42 -13.11
N ARG A 190 -12.68 -22.73 -13.45
CA ARG A 190 -13.01 -21.41 -12.87
C ARG A 190 -13.07 -21.50 -11.35
N SER A 191 -13.81 -22.48 -10.82
CA SER A 191 -13.94 -22.67 -9.37
C SER A 191 -12.58 -22.94 -8.71
N LYS A 192 -11.74 -23.81 -9.30
CA LYS A 192 -10.40 -24.11 -8.82
C LYS A 192 -9.51 -22.87 -8.76
N PHE A 193 -9.43 -22.08 -9.84
CA PHE A 193 -8.62 -20.87 -9.85
C PHE A 193 -9.17 -19.76 -8.95
N SER A 194 -10.50 -19.66 -8.79
CA SER A 194 -11.11 -18.75 -7.81
C SER A 194 -10.74 -19.12 -6.37
N TRP A 195 -10.71 -20.42 -6.04
CA TRP A 195 -10.25 -20.87 -4.71
C TRP A 195 -8.77 -20.59 -4.48
N TYR A 196 -7.92 -20.87 -5.48
CA TYR A 196 -6.49 -20.53 -5.39
C TYR A 196 -6.26 -19.03 -5.26
N LEU A 197 -7.00 -18.20 -6.01
CA LEU A 197 -6.94 -16.75 -5.89
C LEU A 197 -7.34 -16.30 -4.48
N GLY A 198 -8.45 -16.82 -3.94
CA GLY A 198 -8.90 -16.47 -2.58
C GLY A 198 -7.87 -16.85 -1.51
N ALA A 199 -7.30 -18.05 -1.60
CA ALA A 199 -6.27 -18.50 -0.67
C ALA A 199 -4.97 -17.67 -0.80
N ALA A 200 -4.49 -17.46 -2.02
CA ALA A 200 -3.29 -16.65 -2.28
C ALA A 200 -3.48 -15.22 -1.77
N TYR A 201 -4.63 -14.61 -2.07
CA TYR A 201 -4.99 -13.27 -1.63
C TYR A 201 -4.95 -13.14 -0.10
N LEU A 202 -5.55 -14.08 0.65
CA LEU A 202 -5.49 -14.09 2.11
C LEU A 202 -4.07 -14.24 2.64
N LEU A 203 -3.24 -15.08 2.00
CA LEU A 203 -1.83 -15.21 2.33
C LEU A 203 -1.07 -13.90 2.10
N THR A 204 -1.37 -13.16 1.04
CA THR A 204 -0.72 -11.86 0.79
C THR A 204 -1.02 -10.84 1.90
N VAL A 205 -2.26 -10.84 2.41
CA VAL A 205 -2.70 -9.96 3.50
C VAL A 205 -2.03 -10.35 4.82
N ALA A 206 -2.01 -11.65 5.13
CA ALA A 206 -1.36 -12.18 6.33
C ALA A 206 0.16 -11.96 6.32
N ASP A 207 0.82 -12.18 5.18
CA ASP A 207 2.25 -11.94 5.03
C ASP A 207 2.60 -10.45 5.20
N ALA A 208 1.80 -9.54 4.67
CA ALA A 208 2.00 -8.10 4.88
C ALA A 208 1.83 -7.70 6.35
N TYR A 209 0.84 -8.28 7.04
CA TYR A 209 0.63 -8.08 8.47
C TYR A 209 1.84 -8.53 9.31
N ALA A 210 2.33 -9.75 9.07
CA ALA A 210 3.51 -10.30 9.76
C ALA A 210 4.79 -9.53 9.41
N SER A 211 4.97 -9.18 8.13
CA SER A 211 6.14 -8.42 7.66
C SER A 211 6.23 -7.04 8.31
N ALA A 212 5.10 -6.41 8.62
CA ALA A 212 5.07 -5.13 9.31
C ALA A 212 5.46 -5.25 10.80
N TYR A 213 5.16 -6.38 11.46
CA TYR A 213 5.65 -6.65 12.82
C TYR A 213 7.16 -6.83 12.87
N LEU A 214 7.73 -7.49 11.86
CA LEU A 214 9.15 -7.84 11.80
C LEU A 214 10.01 -6.82 11.04
N TYR A 215 9.44 -5.68 10.66
CA TYR A 215 10.15 -4.69 9.87
C TYR A 215 11.37 -4.15 10.62
N LYS A 216 12.57 -4.29 10.01
CA LYS A 216 13.90 -3.95 10.56
C LYS A 216 14.32 -4.74 11.83
N PHE A 217 13.65 -5.83 12.16
CA PHE A 217 14.01 -6.68 13.31
C PHE A 217 15.45 -7.25 13.21
N ASP A 218 15.88 -7.63 12.00
CA ASP A 218 17.22 -8.13 11.74
C ASP A 218 18.32 -7.08 11.99
N GLN A 219 18.04 -5.82 11.67
CA GLN A 219 18.94 -4.69 11.95
C GLN A 219 19.07 -4.45 13.45
N ALA A 220 17.97 -4.56 14.20
CA ALA A 220 17.96 -4.47 15.65
C ALA A 220 18.87 -5.55 16.27
N MET A 221 18.70 -6.80 15.85
CA MET A 221 19.46 -7.94 16.38
C MET A 221 20.96 -7.88 16.07
N LYS A 222 21.35 -7.30 14.92
CA LYS A 222 22.78 -7.10 14.58
C LYS A 222 23.44 -6.04 15.45
N LEU A 223 22.74 -4.98 15.84
CA LEU A 223 23.30 -3.90 16.66
C LEU A 223 23.48 -4.28 18.14
N THR A 224 22.74 -5.26 18.65
CA THR A 224 22.81 -5.67 20.07
C THR A 224 24.04 -6.50 20.42
N VAL A 225 24.83 -6.97 19.44
CA VAL A 225 26.08 -7.70 19.70
C VAL A 225 27.23 -6.69 19.90
N VAL A 226 27.24 -6.02 21.05
CA VAL A 226 28.35 -5.13 21.44
C VAL A 226 29.35 -5.93 22.27
N PRO A 227 30.64 -6.05 21.86
CA PRO A 227 31.65 -6.60 22.76
C PRO A 227 31.86 -5.62 23.92
N VAL A 228 31.47 -6.01 25.13
CA VAL A 228 31.86 -5.28 26.34
C VAL A 228 33.30 -5.66 26.64
N VAL A 229 34.23 -4.73 26.36
CA VAL A 229 35.61 -4.84 26.81
C VAL A 229 35.66 -4.33 28.25
N ASP A 230 35.53 -5.25 29.22
CA ASP A 230 35.81 -4.96 30.62
C ASP A 230 37.31 -5.16 30.88
N LEU A 231 37.97 -4.14 31.47
CA LEU A 231 39.41 -4.15 31.75
C LEU A 231 39.84 -5.21 32.79
N ARG A 232 38.88 -5.93 33.39
CA ARG A 232 39.15 -6.95 34.41
C ARG A 232 39.04 -8.40 33.92
N PHE A 233 38.38 -8.65 32.78
CA PHE A 233 38.21 -10.00 32.22
C PHE A 233 38.03 -9.98 30.70
N VAL A 234 38.82 -10.75 29.96
CA VAL A 234 38.54 -11.07 28.55
C VAL A 234 37.54 -12.23 28.52
N GLY A 235 36.26 -11.93 28.26
CA GLY A 235 35.21 -12.94 28.14
C GLY A 235 33.98 -12.41 27.42
N PHE A 236 33.21 -13.30 26.79
CA PHE A 236 31.94 -12.94 26.16
C PHE A 236 30.82 -12.91 27.21
N HIS A 237 30.42 -11.72 27.65
CA HIS A 237 29.19 -11.54 28.44
C HIS A 237 28.04 -11.11 27.52
N ALA A 238 27.03 -11.97 27.38
CA ALA A 238 25.76 -11.59 26.77
C ALA A 238 24.94 -10.83 27.81
N GLN A 239 24.95 -9.49 27.77
CA GLN A 239 24.00 -8.68 28.52
C GLN A 239 22.78 -8.37 27.65
N ILE A 240 21.62 -8.92 28.04
CA ILE A 240 20.33 -8.45 27.56
C ILE A 240 19.96 -7.25 28.44
N LYS A 241 20.09 -6.03 27.90
CA LYS A 241 19.53 -4.83 28.53
C LYS A 241 18.08 -4.67 28.07
N PHE A 242 17.16 -4.73 29.02
CA PHE A 242 15.77 -4.30 28.87
C PHE A 242 15.69 -2.77 28.93
#